data_AF-A0A6V7M6I7-F1
#
_entry.id   AF-A0A6V7M6I7-F1
#
_cell.length_a   1.000
_cell.length_b   1.000
_cell.length_c   1.000
_cell.angle_alpha   90.00
_cell.angle_beta   90.00
_cell.angle_gamma   90.00
#
_symmetry.space_group_name_H-M   'P 1'
#
loop_
_entity.id
_entity.type
_entity.pdbx_description
1 polymer ?
#
loop_
_entity_poly.entity_id
_entity_poly.type
_entity_poly.pdbx_seq_one_letter_code
_entity_poly.pdbx_strand_id
1 'polypeptide(L)'
;MSEKSRKLITRFHTSHGSNIILYDDNTVAYRKASFANALTFSEKPLQPGEIFLLEIEKHERGWSGHMRLGLTQLDPKTVDKNGLPQYALPNLVKMGQSWIFAITSCPHVNIEGISRYG
;
A
#
# COMPACT_ATOMS: atom_id res chain seq x y z
N MET A 1 -34.36 13.50 -1.21
CA MET A 1 -33.05 14.16 -1.40
C MET A 1 -32.02 13.04 -1.56
N SER A 2 -31.49 12.85 -2.76
CA SER A 2 -30.49 11.79 -3.03
C SER A 2 -29.19 12.16 -2.35
N GLU A 3 -28.78 11.36 -1.38
CA GLU A 3 -27.47 11.43 -0.76
C GLU A 3 -26.45 11.06 -1.83
N LYS A 4 -25.83 12.08 -2.43
CA LYS A 4 -24.67 11.89 -3.31
C LYS A 4 -23.60 11.23 -2.45
N SER A 5 -23.41 9.92 -2.64
CA SER A 5 -22.27 9.19 -2.09
C SER A 5 -21.02 9.99 -2.43
N ARG A 6 -20.43 10.63 -1.40
CA ARG A 6 -19.15 11.31 -1.57
C ARG A 6 -18.18 10.21 -2.00
N LYS A 7 -17.69 10.27 -3.24
CA LYS A 7 -16.58 9.42 -3.67
C LYS A 7 -15.42 9.75 -2.74
N LEU A 8 -15.20 8.91 -1.73
CA LEU A 8 -14.08 9.06 -0.81
C LEU A 8 -12.83 8.79 -1.65
N ILE A 9 -12.10 9.85 -1.97
CA ILE A 9 -10.82 9.73 -2.65
C ILE A 9 -9.82 9.33 -1.58
N THR A 10 -9.38 8.09 -1.65
CA THR A 10 -8.36 7.54 -0.77
C THR A 10 -6.99 7.85 -1.34
N ARG A 11 -6.12 8.45 -0.53
CA ARG A 11 -4.74 8.80 -0.90
C ARG A 11 -3.74 8.05 -0.04
N PHE A 12 -2.53 7.92 -0.57
CA PHE A 12 -1.36 7.52 0.18
C PHE A 12 -0.76 8.70 0.94
N HIS A 13 -0.24 8.43 2.13
CA HIS A 13 0.46 9.40 2.96
C HIS A 13 1.81 9.78 2.32
N THR A 14 2.24 11.03 2.48
CA THR A 14 3.51 11.53 1.93
C THR A 14 4.75 10.93 2.59
N SER A 15 4.62 10.45 3.83
CA SER A 15 5.64 9.60 4.46
C SER A 15 5.55 8.18 3.91
N HIS A 16 6.51 7.82 3.08
CA HIS A 16 6.61 6.53 2.41
C HIS A 16 8.07 6.14 2.20
N GLY A 17 8.32 4.88 1.90
CA GLY A 17 9.68 4.38 1.68
C GLY A 17 10.38 5.08 0.50
N SER A 18 11.71 5.09 0.53
CA SER A 18 12.55 5.80 -0.44
C SER A 18 12.44 5.29 -1.89
N ASN A 19 11.93 4.07 -2.07
CA ASN A 19 11.67 3.46 -3.37
C ASN A 19 10.24 3.68 -3.88
N ILE A 20 9.41 4.45 -3.17
CA ILE A 20 8.08 4.83 -3.62
C ILE A 20 8.11 6.21 -4.28
N ILE A 21 7.37 6.35 -5.36
CA ILE A 21 6.99 7.63 -5.97
C ILE A 21 5.46 7.68 -5.96
N LEU A 22 4.90 8.81 -5.54
CA LEU A 22 3.47 9.05 -5.57
C LEU A 22 3.08 9.85 -6.83
N TYR A 23 1.98 9.46 -7.46
CA TYR A 23 1.39 10.11 -8.62
C TYR A 23 -0.10 10.39 -8.40
N ASP A 24 -0.70 11.13 -9.32
CA ASP A 24 -2.15 11.38 -9.39
C ASP A 24 -2.74 11.86 -8.07
N ASP A 25 -2.23 12.99 -7.57
CA ASP A 25 -2.64 13.56 -6.26
C ASP A 25 -2.52 12.54 -5.11
N ASN A 26 -1.41 11.80 -5.09
CA ASN A 26 -1.10 10.73 -4.13
C ASN A 26 -2.10 9.57 -4.13
N THR A 27 -2.89 9.38 -5.19
CA THR A 27 -3.78 8.21 -5.30
C THR A 27 -3.08 6.98 -5.87
N VAL A 28 -1.92 7.16 -6.51
CA VAL A 28 -1.13 6.07 -7.10
C VAL A 28 0.25 6.01 -6.44
N ALA A 29 0.67 4.82 -6.01
CA ALA A 29 2.00 4.56 -5.45
C ALA A 29 2.79 3.61 -6.35
N TYR A 30 3.95 4.06 -6.82
CA TYR A 30 4.82 3.32 -7.73
C TYR A 30 6.16 2.97 -7.08
N ARG A 31 6.52 1.68 -7.07
CA ARG A 31 7.84 1.20 -6.63
C ARG A 31 8.86 1.35 -7.76
N LYS A 32 9.79 2.30 -7.64
CA LYS A 32 10.76 2.64 -8.69
C LYS A 32 11.97 1.71 -8.80
N ALA A 33 12.36 1.06 -7.69
CA ALA A 33 13.54 0.20 -7.63
C ALA A 33 13.50 -0.72 -6.40
N SER A 34 14.18 -1.88 -6.49
CA SER A 34 14.32 -2.87 -5.40
C SER A 34 13.01 -3.38 -4.80
N PHE A 35 13.02 -4.52 -4.11
CA PHE A 35 11.85 -5.03 -3.37
C PHE A 35 11.72 -4.41 -1.96
N ALA A 36 12.75 -3.68 -1.53
CA ALA A 36 12.90 -3.07 -0.22
C ALA A 36 12.50 -1.59 -0.21
N ASN A 37 12.34 -1.00 0.99
CA ASN A 37 12.08 0.42 1.21
C ASN A 37 10.85 0.93 0.42
N ALA A 38 9.83 0.08 0.33
CA ALA A 38 8.63 0.30 -0.46
C ALA A 38 7.34 0.39 0.39
N LEU A 39 7.47 0.83 1.65
CA LEU A 39 6.32 1.00 2.54
C LEU A 39 5.48 2.21 2.15
N THR A 40 4.16 2.05 2.20
CA THR A 40 3.17 3.11 2.03
C THR A 40 2.10 3.00 3.12
N PHE A 41 1.45 4.13 3.41
CA PHE A 41 0.40 4.22 4.41
C PHE A 41 -0.79 5.00 3.84
N SER A 42 -1.97 4.85 4.45
CA SER A 42 -3.11 5.70 4.14
C SER A 42 -2.86 7.14 4.60
N GLU A 43 -3.28 8.13 3.81
CA GLU A 43 -3.17 9.56 4.16
C GLU A 43 -3.89 9.86 5.49
N LYS A 44 -5.02 9.18 5.72
CA LYS A 44 -5.84 9.34 6.92
C LYS A 44 -6.01 8.01 7.63
N PRO A 45 -6.18 8.03 8.97
CA PRO A 45 -6.56 6.83 9.72
C PRO A 45 -7.93 6.32 9.25
N LEU A 46 -8.01 5.00 9.02
CA LEU A 46 -9.25 4.33 8.68
C LEU A 46 -10.20 4.29 9.88
N GLN A 47 -11.47 4.60 9.65
CA GLN A 47 -12.53 4.44 10.63
C GLN A 47 -12.99 2.97 10.72
N PRO A 48 -13.56 2.53 11.84
CA PRO A 48 -14.18 1.21 11.93
C PRO A 48 -15.22 0.99 10.82
N GLY A 49 -15.05 -0.09 10.05
CA GLY A 49 -15.93 -0.43 8.93
C GLY A 49 -15.63 0.32 7.62
N GLU A 50 -14.65 1.22 7.61
CA GLU A 50 -14.21 1.90 6.38
C GLU A 50 -13.44 0.95 5.47
N ILE A 51 -13.73 1.00 4.17
CA ILE A 51 -13.07 0.18 3.15
C ILE A 51 -11.96 1.00 2.50
N PHE A 52 -10.72 0.50 2.60
CA PHE A 52 -9.61 0.96 1.79
C PHE A 52 -9.48 0.06 0.56
N LEU A 53 -9.90 0.56 -0.61
CA LEU A 53 -9.78 -0.17 -1.87
C LEU A 53 -8.41 0.09 -2.52
N LEU A 54 -7.75 -0.97 -2.96
CA LEU A 54 -6.50 -0.93 -3.70
C LEU A 54 -6.67 -1.64 -5.04
N GLU A 55 -6.22 -1.00 -6.12
CA GLU A 55 -6.10 -1.59 -7.44
C GLU A 55 -4.61 -1.79 -7.78
N ILE A 56 -4.28 -2.94 -8.36
CA ILE A 56 -2.91 -3.22 -8.83
C ILE A 56 -2.85 -2.87 -10.32
N GLU A 57 -2.36 -1.67 -10.63
CA GLU A 57 -2.30 -1.20 -12.02
C GLU A 57 -1.22 -1.92 -12.85
N LYS A 58 -0.06 -2.18 -12.23
CA LYS A 58 1.12 -2.74 -12.90
C LYS A 58 1.85 -3.71 -11.98
N HIS A 59 2.42 -4.75 -12.57
CA HIS A 59 3.34 -5.67 -11.91
C HIS A 59 4.65 -5.74 -12.68
N GLU A 60 5.77 -5.92 -11.97
CA GLU A 60 7.09 -6.06 -12.57
C GLU A 60 7.48 -7.55 -12.61
N ARG A 61 7.87 -8.04 -13.78
CA ARG A 61 8.36 -9.41 -13.95
C ARG A 61 9.77 -9.57 -13.36
N GLY A 62 10.14 -10.78 -12.98
CA GLY A 62 11.48 -11.08 -12.46
C GLY A 62 11.65 -10.92 -10.94
N TRP A 63 10.60 -10.50 -10.23
CA TRP A 63 10.53 -10.52 -8.77
C TRP A 63 9.72 -11.72 -8.29
N SER A 64 10.21 -12.38 -7.23
CA SER A 64 9.46 -13.40 -6.50
C SER A 64 9.03 -12.86 -5.13
N GLY A 65 7.86 -13.30 -4.67
CA GLY A 65 7.28 -12.89 -3.39
C GLY A 65 5.91 -12.25 -3.51
N HIS A 66 5.39 -11.82 -2.37
CA HIS A 66 4.01 -11.35 -2.23
C HIS A 66 3.97 -9.87 -1.85
N MET A 67 2.92 -9.16 -2.25
CA MET A 67 2.62 -7.86 -1.64
C MET A 67 2.22 -8.08 -0.18
N ARG A 68 2.53 -7.13 0.70
CA ARG A 68 2.15 -7.17 2.11
C ARG A 68 1.11 -6.09 2.35
N LEU A 69 0.03 -6.44 3.04
CA LEU A 69 -1.06 -5.53 3.38
C LEU A 69 -1.45 -5.74 4.83
N GLY A 70 -1.92 -4.68 5.46
CA GLY A 70 -2.28 -4.73 6.86
C GLY A 70 -2.75 -3.40 7.41
N LEU A 71 -2.93 -3.38 8.72
CA LEU A 71 -3.29 -2.21 9.49
C LEU A 71 -2.16 -1.87 10.46
N THR A 72 -2.02 -0.60 10.79
CA THR A 72 -1.11 -0.11 11.81
C THR A 72 -1.77 1.01 12.60
N GLN A 73 -1.48 1.10 13.90
CA GLN A 73 -1.82 2.27 14.72
C GLN A 73 -0.67 3.27 14.80
N LEU A 74 0.45 3.00 14.12
CA LEU A 74 1.58 3.91 14.08
C LEU A 74 1.23 5.12 13.20
N ASP A 75 1.57 6.32 13.68
CA ASP A 75 1.50 7.54 12.88
C ASP A 75 2.62 7.54 11.81
N PRO A 76 2.29 7.52 10.50
CA PRO A 76 3.29 7.47 9.43
C PRO A 76 4.35 8.55 9.53
N LYS A 77 3.96 9.78 9.96
CA LYS A 77 4.89 10.90 10.11
C LYS A 77 5.90 10.66 11.24
N THR A 78 5.48 10.02 12.31
CA THR A 78 6.34 9.67 13.44
C THR A 78 7.30 8.54 13.09
N VAL A 79 6.83 7.51 12.37
CA VAL A 79 7.70 6.40 11.91
C VAL A 79 8.77 6.94 10.94
N ASP A 80 8.39 7.83 10.03
CA ASP A 80 9.30 8.41 9.04
C ASP A 80 10.39 9.29 9.64
N LYS A 81 10.05 10.11 10.63
CA LYS A 81 11.04 10.87 11.41
C LYS A 81 12.09 9.98 12.10
N ASN A 82 11.70 8.77 12.49
CA ASN A 82 12.59 7.79 13.11
C ASN A 82 13.32 6.90 12.10
N GLY A 83 13.09 7.12 10.80
CA GLY A 83 13.55 6.28 9.70
C GLY A 83 12.58 5.13 9.45
N LEU A 84 11.93 5.14 8.28
CA LEU A 84 11.04 4.04 7.89
C LEU A 84 11.82 2.72 7.80
N PRO A 85 11.26 1.62 8.34
CA PRO A 85 11.89 0.31 8.20
C PRO A 85 11.88 -0.14 6.74
N GLN A 86 12.85 -0.99 6.41
CA GLN A 86 13.02 -1.50 5.04
C GLN A 86 11.84 -2.37 4.58
N TYR A 87 11.20 -3.10 5.51
CA TYR A 87 10.15 -4.07 5.22
C TYR A 87 8.99 -3.97 6.21
N ALA A 88 7.80 -4.34 5.77
CA ALA A 88 6.65 -4.50 6.65
C ALA A 88 6.84 -5.67 7.63
N LEU A 89 7.38 -6.78 7.11
CA LEU A 89 7.68 -7.99 7.87
C LEU A 89 9.19 -8.29 7.81
N PRO A 90 9.84 -8.57 8.96
CA PRO A 90 9.30 -8.49 10.31
C PRO A 90 9.36 -7.07 10.90
N ASN A 91 10.02 -6.12 10.24
CA ASN A 91 10.49 -4.87 10.89
C ASN A 91 9.34 -4.00 11.43
N LEU A 92 8.36 -3.65 10.59
CA LEU A 92 7.26 -2.79 11.03
C LEU A 92 6.39 -3.47 12.10
N VAL A 93 6.14 -4.79 11.95
CA VAL A 93 5.39 -5.56 12.96
C VAL A 93 6.13 -5.64 14.30
N LYS A 94 7.47 -5.75 14.29
CA LYS A 94 8.30 -5.76 15.50
C LYS A 94 8.25 -4.45 16.28
N MET A 95 7.89 -3.33 15.65
CA MET A 95 7.67 -2.04 16.34
C MET A 95 6.41 -2.03 17.20
N GLY A 96 5.57 -3.07 17.09
CA GLY A 96 4.28 -3.16 17.77
C GLY A 96 3.16 -2.46 17.00
N GLN A 97 1.93 -2.75 17.39
CA GLN A 97 0.72 -2.09 16.89
C GLN A 97 0.45 -2.20 15.38
N SER A 98 1.01 -3.23 14.73
CA SER A 98 0.81 -3.48 13.30
C SER A 98 0.42 -4.94 13.06
N TRP A 99 -0.56 -5.15 12.18
CA TRP A 99 -1.08 -6.47 11.79
C TRP A 99 -1.01 -6.57 10.27
N ILE A 100 -0.05 -7.36 9.77
CA ILE A 100 0.31 -7.39 8.35
C ILE A 100 0.40 -8.83 7.88
N PHE A 101 -0.18 -9.11 6.71
CA PHE A 101 -0.14 -10.41 6.06
C PHE A 101 0.35 -10.30 4.61
N ALA A 102 0.83 -11.40 4.07
CA ALA A 102 1.16 -11.51 2.65
C ALA A 102 -0.12 -11.76 1.84
N ILE A 103 -0.31 -11.01 0.77
CA ILE A 103 -1.34 -11.29 -0.25
C ILE A 103 -0.82 -12.44 -1.10
N THR A 104 -1.21 -13.66 -0.75
CA THR A 104 -1.00 -14.84 -1.58
C THR A 104 -2.10 -14.88 -2.64
N SER A 105 -1.75 -15.30 -3.86
CA SER A 105 -2.72 -15.40 -4.94
C SER A 105 -3.86 -16.33 -4.53
N CYS A 106 -5.09 -15.82 -4.54
CA CYS A 106 -6.26 -16.68 -4.61
C CYS A 106 -6.32 -17.24 -6.05
N PRO A 107 -6.50 -18.56 -6.26
CA PRO A 107 -6.51 -19.17 -7.60
C PRO A 107 -7.67 -18.72 -8.52
N HIS A 108 -8.50 -17.77 -8.10
CA HIS A 108 -9.64 -17.23 -8.87
C HIS A 108 -9.41 -15.79 -9.37
N VAL A 109 -8.25 -15.17 -9.12
CA VAL A 109 -7.90 -13.87 -9.70
C VAL A 109 -6.95 -14.10 -10.86
N ASN A 110 -7.49 -14.01 -12.08
CA ASN A 110 -6.73 -14.19 -13.30
C ASN A 110 -5.98 -12.89 -13.63
N ILE A 111 -4.71 -12.80 -13.22
CA ILE A 111 -3.83 -11.62 -13.42
C ILE A 111 -3.39 -11.50 -14.90
N GLU A 112 -3.74 -12.48 -15.76
CA GLU A 112 -3.39 -12.46 -17.19
C GLU A 112 -4.15 -11.39 -18.02
N GLY A 113 -5.17 -10.75 -17.45
CA GLY A 113 -6.01 -9.76 -18.17
C GLY A 113 -5.34 -8.41 -18.48
N ILE A 114 -4.20 -8.07 -17.86
CA ILE A 114 -3.56 -6.74 -18.02
C ILE A 114 -2.46 -6.75 -19.10
N SER A 115 -2.11 -7.91 -19.69
CA SER A 115 -1.01 -8.00 -20.65
C SER A 115 -1.40 -7.75 -22.12
N ARG A 116 -2.58 -7.20 -22.42
CA ARG A 116 -3.07 -7.03 -23.80
C ARG A 116 -3.40 -5.58 -24.21
N TYR A 117 -2.63 -4.59 -23.77
CA TYR A 117 -2.51 -3.32 -24.50
C TYR A 117 -1.10 -2.75 -24.27
N GLY A 118 -0.21 -3.07 -25.20
CA GLY A 118 1.13 -2.53 -25.35
C GLY A 118 1.55 -2.71 -26.79
#